data_AF-A0A2D9HZV8-F1
#
_entry.id   AF-A0A2D9HZV8-F1
#
_cell.length_a   1.000
_cell.length_b   1.000
_cell.length_c   1.000
_cell.angle_alpha   90.00
_cell.angle_beta   90.00
_cell.angle_gamma   90.00
#
_symmetry.space_group_name_H-M   'P 1'
#
loop_
_entity.id
_entity.type
_entity.pdbx_description
1 polymer ?
#
loop_
_entity_poly.entity_id
_entity_poly.type
_entity_poly.pdbx_seq_one_letter_code
_entity_poly.pdbx_strand_id
1 'polypeptide(L)'
;MHLFGIDLAERPALIAEIGVNHEGDVDKAVELVRLAATAGADAVKFQSYTPERFIGAADPDRLARVTRFGLDEAAHLRLKAEAQQHGVAFFSSAISEDWVPFLAQHCAAIKIASGDVDFEPVIRASAATGLPVILSTGTATLEEVQAAVDWVISEMGMEAASARLALLHCVSAYPTPLEQANLLAISTLKAVFPDVTIGYSNHVMGPEAPIAAVALGAQIVEVHFTDQKEGRAFRDHSLSCDATDLAYLARILPGVAASRGDGVKRPQPCEDGVGPAIRKGLVAARDLPVGHVITGADIFFARPATEFPASCYHDVLGKTVTEAVAKGHSLRRTAISG
;
A
#
# COMPACT_ATOMS: atom_id res chain seq x y z
N MET A 1 13.35 -2.16 0.33
CA MET A 1 13.75 -1.38 -0.87
C MET A 1 13.77 0.10 -0.49
N HIS A 2 14.84 0.82 -0.88
CA HIS A 2 14.88 2.28 -0.79
C HIS A 2 14.46 2.87 -2.14
N LEU A 3 13.50 3.78 -2.17
CA LEU A 3 12.98 4.37 -3.40
C LEU A 3 12.65 5.85 -3.17
N PHE A 4 13.08 6.74 -4.08
CA PHE A 4 12.84 8.19 -4.00
C PHE A 4 13.31 8.83 -2.67
N GLY A 5 14.37 8.30 -2.07
CA GLY A 5 14.88 8.77 -0.77
C GLY A 5 14.10 8.26 0.45
N ILE A 6 13.24 7.25 0.27
CA ILE A 6 12.36 6.70 1.30
C ILE A 6 12.73 5.24 1.54
N ASP A 7 12.86 4.84 2.81
CA ASP A 7 12.81 3.43 3.17
C ASP A 7 11.34 2.97 3.16
N LEU A 8 10.99 2.13 2.20
CA LEU A 8 9.63 1.63 2.02
C LEU A 8 9.16 0.72 3.17
N ALA A 9 10.05 0.32 4.08
CA ALA A 9 9.68 -0.35 5.32
C ALA A 9 9.07 0.63 6.35
N GLU A 10 9.43 1.92 6.32
CA GLU A 10 8.95 2.92 7.28
C GLU A 10 7.63 3.56 6.85
N ARG A 11 7.49 3.89 5.56
CA ARG A 11 6.25 4.45 5.00
C ARG A 11 6.11 4.12 3.51
N PRO A 12 4.88 4.10 2.97
CA PRO A 12 4.69 3.93 1.55
C PRO A 12 5.16 5.17 0.77
N ALA A 13 5.62 4.96 -0.46
CA ALA A 13 5.84 6.03 -1.43
C ALA A 13 4.55 6.35 -2.19
N LEU A 14 4.27 7.64 -2.38
CA LEU A 14 3.14 8.15 -3.16
C LEU A 14 3.61 8.73 -4.49
N ILE A 15 3.19 8.12 -5.59
CA ILE A 15 3.52 8.53 -6.95
C ILE A 15 2.32 9.25 -7.57
N ALA A 16 2.56 10.45 -8.08
CA ALA A 16 1.64 11.17 -8.95
C ALA A 16 1.95 10.84 -10.42
N GLU A 17 1.13 10.00 -11.04
CA GLU A 17 1.18 9.72 -12.47
C GLU A 17 0.56 10.88 -13.25
N ILE A 18 1.39 11.69 -13.89
CA ILE A 18 0.91 12.75 -14.79
C ILE A 18 0.42 12.13 -16.10
N GLY A 19 1.05 11.04 -16.53
CA GLY A 19 0.67 10.32 -17.75
C GLY A 19 0.63 11.26 -18.95
N VAL A 20 -0.56 11.43 -19.52
CA VAL A 20 -0.83 12.33 -20.66
C VAL A 20 -1.80 13.48 -20.32
N ASN A 21 -2.05 13.76 -19.02
CA ASN A 21 -2.94 14.85 -18.58
C ASN A 21 -2.43 16.26 -18.93
N HIS A 22 -1.21 16.37 -19.45
CA HIS A 22 -0.66 17.58 -20.05
C HIS A 22 -1.07 17.77 -21.52
N GLU A 23 -1.69 16.77 -22.15
CA GLU A 23 -2.27 16.83 -23.52
C GLU A 23 -1.27 17.29 -24.62
N GLY A 24 0.03 17.05 -24.40
CA GLY A 24 1.14 17.48 -25.27
C GLY A 24 1.74 18.86 -24.95
N ASP A 25 1.22 19.57 -23.94
CA ASP A 25 1.72 20.87 -23.52
C ASP A 25 2.79 20.73 -22.41
N VAL A 26 4.04 21.09 -22.73
CA VAL A 26 5.16 20.99 -21.79
C VAL A 26 5.03 21.98 -20.63
N ASP A 27 4.51 23.18 -20.87
CA ASP A 27 4.34 24.18 -19.81
C ASP A 27 3.24 23.72 -18.83
N LYS A 28 2.19 23.08 -19.35
CA LYS A 28 1.19 22.42 -18.52
C LYS A 28 1.78 21.27 -17.72
N ALA A 29 2.64 20.45 -18.33
CA ALA A 29 3.34 19.37 -17.62
C ALA A 29 4.21 19.92 -16.47
N VAL A 30 4.92 21.03 -16.67
CA VAL A 30 5.71 21.72 -15.63
C VAL A 30 4.80 22.21 -14.48
N GLU A 31 3.64 22.79 -14.79
CA GLU A 31 2.66 23.19 -13.78
C GLU A 31 2.19 22.00 -12.94
N LEU A 32 1.88 20.87 -13.59
CA LEU A 32 1.44 19.65 -12.92
C LEU A 32 2.51 19.07 -11.99
N VAL A 33 3.80 19.14 -12.37
CA VAL A 33 4.92 18.76 -11.49
C VAL A 33 4.91 19.59 -10.21
N ARG A 34 4.78 20.92 -10.33
CA ARG A 34 4.75 21.81 -9.17
C ARG A 34 3.55 21.54 -8.26
N LEU A 35 2.38 21.32 -8.84
CA LEU A 35 1.16 21.01 -8.10
C LEU A 35 1.29 19.69 -7.34
N ALA A 36 1.76 18.63 -8.01
CA ALA A 36 1.96 17.33 -7.38
C ALA A 36 2.98 17.39 -6.24
N ALA A 37 4.11 18.07 -6.45
CA ALA A 37 5.14 18.25 -5.43
C ALA A 37 4.59 19.01 -4.20
N THR A 38 3.87 20.11 -4.44
CA THR A 38 3.26 20.92 -3.36
C THR A 38 2.19 20.14 -2.60
N ALA A 39 1.48 19.24 -3.27
CA ALA A 39 0.49 18.35 -2.66
C ALA A 39 1.11 17.16 -1.93
N GLY A 40 2.44 17.00 -1.93
CA GLY A 40 3.13 15.98 -1.14
C GLY A 40 3.33 14.65 -1.85
N ALA A 41 3.37 14.61 -3.19
CA ALA A 41 3.90 13.46 -3.91
C ALA A 41 5.38 13.25 -3.60
N ASP A 42 5.79 11.98 -3.50
CA ASP A 42 7.19 11.60 -3.37
C ASP A 42 7.88 11.52 -4.74
N ALA A 43 7.11 11.21 -5.78
CA ALA A 43 7.57 11.18 -7.16
C ALA A 43 6.49 11.62 -8.15
N VAL A 44 6.93 12.20 -9.26
CA VAL A 44 6.10 12.46 -10.44
C VAL A 44 6.51 11.52 -11.57
N LYS A 45 5.52 10.96 -12.24
CA LYS A 45 5.71 9.97 -13.31
C LYS A 45 5.14 10.46 -14.64
N PHE A 46 5.86 10.18 -15.72
CA PHE A 46 5.45 10.43 -17.09
C PHE A 46 5.45 9.13 -17.92
N GLN A 47 5.16 9.25 -19.22
CA GLN A 47 5.24 8.15 -20.18
C GLN A 47 6.18 8.55 -21.33
N SER A 48 7.11 7.65 -21.66
CA SER A 48 8.14 7.89 -22.66
C SER A 48 8.08 6.81 -23.75
N TYR A 49 7.92 7.24 -24.99
CA TYR A 49 7.82 6.37 -26.15
C TYR A 49 8.21 7.08 -27.43
N THR A 50 8.68 6.30 -28.39
CA THR A 50 8.69 6.67 -29.79
C THR A 50 7.31 6.33 -30.38
N PRO A 51 6.53 7.30 -30.89
CA PRO A 51 5.13 7.10 -31.29
C PRO A 51 4.90 5.91 -32.24
N GLU A 52 5.76 5.73 -33.23
CA GLU A 52 5.68 4.66 -34.22
C GLU A 52 6.05 3.28 -33.67
N ARG A 53 6.74 3.23 -32.53
CA ARG A 53 7.00 2.00 -31.77
C ARG A 53 5.88 1.67 -30.79
N PHE A 54 5.12 2.67 -30.36
CA PHE A 54 3.97 2.47 -29.48
C PHE A 54 2.72 2.05 -30.28
N ILE A 55 2.40 2.76 -31.36
CA ILE A 55 1.20 2.51 -32.16
C ILE A 55 1.60 2.26 -33.62
N GLY A 56 1.23 1.08 -34.12
CA GLY A 56 1.48 0.72 -35.52
C GLY A 56 0.71 1.62 -36.50
N ALA A 57 1.30 1.85 -37.68
CA ALA A 57 0.76 2.75 -38.70
C ALA A 57 -0.61 2.34 -39.29
N ALA A 58 -1.14 1.16 -38.94
CA ALA A 58 -2.47 0.71 -39.36
C ALA A 58 -3.61 1.48 -38.67
N ASP A 59 -3.33 2.19 -37.57
CA ASP A 59 -4.29 3.05 -36.85
C ASP A 59 -3.77 4.51 -36.85
N PRO A 60 -3.94 5.25 -37.96
CA PRO A 60 -3.37 6.58 -38.12
C PRO A 60 -3.96 7.61 -37.15
N ASP A 61 -5.23 7.48 -36.78
CA ASP A 61 -5.88 8.39 -35.83
C ASP A 61 -5.31 8.24 -34.42
N ARG A 62 -5.08 6.99 -33.99
CA ARG A 62 -4.44 6.71 -32.70
C ARG A 62 -2.97 7.11 -32.72
N LEU A 63 -2.25 6.86 -33.82
CA LEU A 63 -0.87 7.29 -33.98
C LEU A 63 -0.76 8.81 -33.86
N ALA A 64 -1.59 9.57 -34.59
CA ALA A 64 -1.61 11.03 -34.52
C ALA A 64 -1.86 11.55 -33.09
N ARG A 65 -2.75 10.88 -32.34
CA ARG A 65 -3.02 11.22 -30.93
C ARG A 65 -1.82 10.98 -30.02
N VAL A 66 -1.18 9.81 -30.10
CA VAL A 66 0.01 9.53 -29.26
C VAL A 66 1.20 10.40 -29.66
N THR A 67 1.37 10.72 -30.95
CA THR A 67 2.39 11.67 -31.40
C THR A 67 2.16 13.05 -30.81
N ARG A 68 0.92 13.53 -30.76
CA ARG A 68 0.59 14.83 -30.14
C ARG A 68 0.91 14.85 -28.65
N PHE A 69 0.71 13.76 -27.93
CA PHE A 69 0.94 13.68 -26.48
C PHE A 69 2.36 13.29 -26.11
N GLY A 70 3.15 12.77 -27.05
CA GLY A 70 4.54 12.40 -26.83
C GLY A 70 5.38 13.61 -26.44
N LEU A 71 6.19 13.44 -25.40
CA LEU A 71 7.17 14.42 -24.96
C LEU A 71 8.56 13.99 -25.43
N ASP A 72 9.32 14.92 -26.01
CA ASP A 72 10.70 14.66 -26.43
C ASP A 72 11.69 14.70 -25.25
N GLU A 73 12.95 14.37 -25.51
CA GLU A 73 14.01 14.38 -24.50
C GLU A 73 14.20 15.76 -23.85
N ALA A 74 14.07 16.85 -24.63
CA ALA A 74 14.21 18.21 -24.12
C ALA A 74 13.10 18.57 -23.12
N ALA A 75 11.86 18.17 -23.40
CA ALA A 75 10.75 18.30 -22.48
C ALA A 75 11.00 17.49 -21.19
N HIS A 76 11.48 16.25 -21.29
CA HIS A 76 11.82 15.44 -20.11
C HIS A 76 12.90 16.11 -19.24
N LEU A 77 13.94 16.70 -19.85
CA LEU A 77 14.98 17.42 -19.10
C LEU A 77 14.42 18.66 -18.38
N ARG A 78 13.49 19.40 -18.99
CA ARG A 78 12.79 20.51 -18.34
C ARG A 78 11.95 20.04 -17.15
N LEU A 79 11.20 18.95 -17.30
CA LEU A 79 10.36 18.39 -16.24
C LEU A 79 11.19 17.85 -15.08
N LYS A 80 12.31 17.18 -15.38
CA LYS A 80 13.27 16.76 -14.37
C LYS A 80 13.82 17.94 -13.57
N ALA A 81 14.18 19.04 -14.24
CA ALA A 81 14.68 20.24 -13.56
C ALA A 81 13.62 20.85 -12.63
N GLU A 82 12.36 20.93 -13.06
CA GLU A 82 11.26 21.41 -12.21
C GLU A 82 11.06 20.48 -11.00
N ALA A 83 11.05 19.16 -11.21
CA ALA A 83 10.91 18.18 -10.14
C ALA A 83 12.03 18.31 -9.10
N GLN A 84 13.27 18.46 -9.56
CA GLN A 84 14.44 18.70 -8.69
C GLN A 84 14.33 19.99 -7.89
N GLN A 85 13.87 21.08 -8.52
CA GLN A 85 13.66 22.37 -7.85
C GLN A 85 12.63 22.26 -6.71
N HIS A 86 11.63 21.39 -6.87
CA HIS A 86 10.56 21.18 -5.90
C HIS A 86 10.78 19.98 -4.96
N GLY A 87 11.95 19.33 -5.03
CA GLY A 87 12.31 18.23 -4.12
C GLY A 87 11.50 16.95 -4.31
N VAL A 88 10.94 16.72 -5.50
CA VAL A 88 10.19 15.50 -5.84
C VAL A 88 10.99 14.66 -6.83
N ALA A 89 10.94 13.33 -6.72
CA ALA A 89 11.64 12.47 -7.66
C ALA A 89 10.97 12.49 -9.05
N PHE A 90 11.78 12.44 -10.11
CA PHE A 90 11.33 12.35 -11.48
C PHE A 90 11.62 10.96 -12.05
N PHE A 91 10.63 10.35 -12.68
CA PHE A 91 10.81 9.12 -13.45
C PHE A 91 9.72 8.94 -14.52
N SER A 92 9.82 7.89 -15.31
CA SER A 92 8.88 7.64 -16.41
C SER A 92 8.66 6.15 -16.67
N SER A 93 7.53 5.86 -17.33
CA SER A 93 7.29 4.57 -17.98
C SER A 93 8.04 4.47 -19.30
N ALA A 94 8.89 3.46 -19.44
CA ALA A 94 9.43 3.08 -20.74
C ALA A 94 8.37 2.27 -21.49
N ILE A 95 7.59 2.93 -22.34
CA ILE A 95 6.57 2.27 -23.16
C ILE A 95 7.21 1.67 -24.43
N SER A 96 8.34 2.23 -24.89
CA SER A 96 9.20 1.61 -25.90
C SER A 96 10.64 1.48 -25.39
N GLU A 97 11.29 0.38 -25.76
CA GLU A 97 12.59 -0.04 -25.24
C GLU A 97 13.74 0.91 -25.62
N ASP A 98 13.60 1.67 -26.70
CA ASP A 98 14.56 2.68 -27.15
C ASP A 98 14.69 3.88 -26.21
N TRP A 99 13.72 4.12 -25.33
CA TRP A 99 13.79 5.16 -24.32
C TRP A 99 14.57 4.76 -23.06
N VAL A 100 14.79 3.46 -22.84
CA VAL A 100 15.46 2.96 -21.63
C VAL A 100 16.84 3.62 -21.41
N PRO A 101 17.73 3.76 -22.42
CA PRO A 101 19.02 4.42 -22.21
C PRO A 101 18.92 5.87 -21.74
N PHE A 102 17.98 6.64 -22.29
CA PHE A 102 17.74 8.03 -21.86
C PHE A 102 17.20 8.08 -20.43
N LEU A 103 16.21 7.23 -20.13
CA LEU A 103 15.63 7.16 -18.79
C LEU A 103 16.65 6.71 -17.75
N ALA A 104 17.54 5.78 -18.08
CA ALA A 104 18.60 5.31 -17.20
C ALA A 104 19.56 6.43 -16.73
N GLN A 105 19.78 7.45 -17.57
CA GLN A 105 20.65 8.59 -17.25
C GLN A 105 19.93 9.68 -16.45
N HIS A 106 18.61 9.69 -16.44
CA HIS A 106 17.84 10.87 -16.04
C HIS A 106 16.74 10.62 -15.01
N CYS A 107 16.31 9.38 -14.82
CA CYS A 107 15.23 9.03 -13.92
C CYS A 107 15.75 8.34 -12.64
N ALA A 108 14.99 8.47 -11.56
CA ALA A 108 15.29 7.79 -10.30
C ALA A 108 14.89 6.30 -10.29
N ALA A 109 14.02 5.89 -11.24
CA ALA A 109 13.51 4.54 -11.43
C ALA A 109 13.04 4.38 -12.88
N ILE A 110 12.71 3.16 -13.30
CA ILE A 110 12.02 2.90 -14.57
C ILE A 110 10.72 2.16 -14.29
N LYS A 111 9.61 2.68 -14.81
CA LYS A 111 8.30 2.03 -14.75
C LYS A 111 8.08 1.18 -16.01
N ILE A 112 7.49 0.02 -15.83
CA ILE A 112 6.98 -0.84 -16.91
C ILE A 112 5.46 -0.91 -16.74
N ALA A 113 4.70 -0.55 -17.77
CA ALA A 113 3.24 -0.49 -17.68
C ALA A 113 2.62 -1.90 -17.72
N SER A 114 1.37 -2.03 -17.26
CA SER A 114 0.65 -3.31 -17.26
C SER A 114 0.51 -3.92 -18.66
N GLY A 115 0.39 -3.08 -19.69
CA GLY A 115 0.31 -3.53 -21.08
C GLY A 115 1.63 -4.07 -21.65
N ASP A 116 2.73 -3.86 -20.92
CA ASP A 116 4.09 -4.27 -21.31
C ASP A 116 4.62 -5.39 -20.40
N VAL A 117 3.75 -6.07 -19.64
CA VAL A 117 4.12 -7.11 -18.66
C VAL A 117 4.79 -8.32 -19.32
N ASP A 118 4.46 -8.61 -20.56
CA ASP A 118 5.04 -9.67 -21.38
C ASP A 118 6.05 -9.14 -22.41
N PHE A 119 6.38 -7.84 -22.35
CA PHE A 119 7.33 -7.22 -23.27
C PHE A 119 8.78 -7.39 -22.78
N GLU A 120 9.31 -8.60 -22.98
CA GLU A 120 10.66 -9.01 -22.52
C GLU A 120 11.78 -7.99 -22.83
N PRO A 121 11.89 -7.40 -24.05
CA PRO A 121 12.92 -6.41 -24.35
C PRO A 121 12.98 -5.22 -23.40
N VAL A 122 11.84 -4.60 -23.07
CA VAL A 122 11.84 -3.42 -22.17
C VAL A 122 12.12 -3.83 -20.73
N ILE A 123 11.63 -5.01 -20.31
CA ILE A 123 11.86 -5.54 -18.96
C ILE A 123 13.34 -5.83 -18.74
N ARG A 124 13.98 -6.54 -19.68
CA ARG A 124 15.41 -6.86 -19.59
C ARG A 124 16.27 -5.61 -19.68
N ALA A 125 15.99 -4.72 -20.63
CA ALA A 125 16.72 -3.47 -20.78
C ALA A 125 16.65 -2.63 -19.50
N SER A 126 15.47 -2.52 -18.90
CA SER A 126 15.26 -1.78 -17.64
C SER A 126 16.02 -2.43 -16.48
N ALA A 127 15.99 -3.76 -16.37
CA ALA A 127 16.70 -4.51 -15.34
C ALA A 127 18.23 -4.31 -15.42
N ALA A 128 18.78 -4.31 -16.63
CA ALA A 128 20.21 -4.15 -16.89
C ALA A 128 20.76 -2.76 -16.53
N THR A 129 19.89 -1.74 -16.36
CA THR A 129 20.34 -0.37 -16.01
C THR A 129 20.93 -0.22 -14.61
N GLY A 130 20.64 -1.16 -13.71
CA GLY A 130 20.99 -1.01 -12.28
C GLY A 130 20.04 -0.11 -11.49
N LEU A 131 19.05 0.52 -12.13
CA LEU A 131 18.04 1.33 -11.45
C LEU A 131 16.95 0.48 -10.77
N PRO A 132 16.17 1.06 -9.86
CA PRO A 132 14.88 0.51 -9.45
C PRO A 132 13.94 0.30 -10.66
N VAL A 133 13.28 -0.86 -10.68
CA VAL A 133 12.27 -1.22 -11.69
C VAL A 133 10.92 -1.38 -11.01
N ILE A 134 9.91 -0.67 -11.51
CA ILE A 134 8.54 -0.71 -10.98
C ILE A 134 7.61 -1.28 -12.06
N LEU A 135 7.18 -2.52 -11.92
CA LEU A 135 6.39 -3.24 -12.92
C LEU A 135 4.93 -3.33 -12.45
N SER A 136 3.97 -2.89 -13.27
CA SER A 136 2.55 -3.07 -12.96
C SER A 136 2.04 -4.37 -13.55
N THR A 137 1.10 -5.02 -12.87
CA THR A 137 0.62 -6.36 -13.22
C THR A 137 -0.86 -6.38 -13.60
N GLY A 138 -1.40 -5.25 -14.07
CA GLY A 138 -2.76 -5.23 -14.59
C GLY A 138 -2.88 -6.14 -15.81
N THR A 139 -4.07 -6.68 -16.05
CA THR A 139 -4.37 -7.66 -17.12
C THR A 139 -3.59 -8.98 -17.08
N ALA A 140 -2.58 -9.11 -16.23
CA ALA A 140 -1.70 -10.26 -16.17
C ALA A 140 -2.25 -11.40 -15.30
N THR A 141 -1.95 -12.64 -15.68
CA THR A 141 -2.05 -13.79 -14.77
C THR A 141 -0.82 -13.91 -13.88
N LEU A 142 -0.87 -14.77 -12.86
CA LEU A 142 0.28 -14.97 -11.97
C LEU A 142 1.48 -15.58 -12.73
N GLU A 143 1.22 -16.42 -13.72
CA GLU A 143 2.24 -17.03 -14.58
C GLU A 143 2.96 -15.99 -15.43
N GLU A 144 2.23 -15.02 -16.00
CA GLU A 144 2.81 -13.90 -16.76
C GLU A 144 3.64 -13.00 -15.86
N VAL A 145 3.16 -12.71 -14.63
CA VAL A 145 3.95 -11.96 -13.64
C VAL A 145 5.22 -12.72 -13.25
N GLN A 146 5.14 -14.04 -13.05
CA GLN A 146 6.32 -14.85 -12.75
C GLN A 146 7.34 -14.80 -13.89
N ALA A 147 6.91 -14.93 -15.14
CA ALA A 147 7.80 -14.84 -16.30
C ALA A 147 8.52 -13.47 -16.36
N ALA A 148 7.80 -12.38 -16.11
CA ALA A 148 8.39 -11.04 -16.05
C ALA A 148 9.42 -10.91 -14.93
N VAL A 149 9.12 -11.44 -13.73
CA VAL A 149 10.04 -11.48 -12.59
C VAL A 149 11.28 -12.32 -12.92
N ASP A 150 11.12 -13.46 -13.59
CA ASP A 150 12.22 -14.32 -14.00
C ASP A 150 13.16 -13.62 -15.00
N TRP A 151 12.62 -12.83 -15.94
CA TRP A 151 13.44 -12.00 -16.82
C TRP A 151 14.27 -10.98 -16.02
N VAL A 152 13.64 -10.27 -15.07
CA VAL A 152 14.35 -9.32 -14.20
C VAL A 152 15.46 -10.02 -13.41
N ILE A 153 15.15 -11.14 -12.75
CA ILE A 153 16.11 -11.92 -11.95
C ILE A 153 17.26 -12.45 -12.82
N SER A 154 16.96 -12.90 -14.04
CA SER A 154 18.00 -13.40 -14.96
C SER A 154 19.00 -12.31 -15.37
N GLU A 155 18.58 -11.04 -15.42
CA GLU A 155 19.44 -9.91 -15.77
C GLU A 155 20.22 -9.36 -14.57
N MET A 156 19.58 -9.21 -13.40
CA MET A 156 20.22 -8.52 -12.26
C MET A 156 20.54 -9.41 -11.06
N GLY A 157 20.10 -10.67 -11.05
CA GLY A 157 20.20 -11.57 -9.89
C GLY A 157 19.15 -11.29 -8.82
N MET A 158 18.85 -12.32 -8.01
CA MET A 158 17.80 -12.25 -6.99
C MET A 158 18.07 -11.17 -5.93
N GLU A 159 19.30 -11.08 -5.41
CA GLU A 159 19.64 -10.10 -4.37
C GLU A 159 19.37 -8.66 -4.82
N ALA A 160 19.75 -8.32 -6.06
CA ALA A 160 19.48 -7.02 -6.61
C ALA A 160 17.99 -6.81 -6.90
N ALA A 161 17.28 -7.85 -7.37
CA ALA A 161 15.84 -7.81 -7.57
C ALA A 161 15.10 -7.54 -6.25
N SER A 162 15.48 -8.19 -5.13
CA SER A 162 14.89 -7.92 -3.81
C SER A 162 15.07 -6.48 -3.35
N ALA A 163 16.16 -5.84 -3.76
CA ALA A 163 16.46 -4.45 -3.41
C ALA A 163 15.85 -3.42 -4.38
N ARG A 164 15.56 -3.79 -5.64
CA ARG A 164 15.28 -2.85 -6.72
C ARG A 164 14.01 -3.13 -7.54
N LEU A 165 13.40 -4.32 -7.43
CA LEU A 165 12.16 -4.64 -8.11
C LEU A 165 10.96 -4.34 -7.20
N ALA A 166 9.96 -3.66 -7.77
CA ALA A 166 8.64 -3.55 -7.19
C ALA A 166 7.57 -4.03 -8.18
N LEU A 167 6.58 -4.78 -7.68
CA LEU A 167 5.40 -5.20 -8.42
C LEU A 167 4.19 -4.41 -7.91
N LEU A 168 3.44 -3.78 -8.82
CA LEU A 168 2.22 -3.06 -8.47
C LEU A 168 0.99 -3.85 -8.93
N HIS A 169 0.18 -4.29 -7.97
CA HIS A 169 -1.17 -4.75 -8.29
C HIS A 169 -1.94 -3.60 -8.96
N CYS A 170 -2.70 -3.92 -10.00
CA CYS A 170 -3.42 -2.95 -10.80
C CYS A 170 -4.59 -3.65 -11.51
N VAL A 171 -5.66 -2.90 -11.79
CA VAL A 171 -6.69 -3.29 -12.75
C VAL A 171 -6.68 -2.25 -13.87
N SER A 172 -6.47 -2.69 -15.12
CA SER A 172 -6.33 -1.79 -16.27
C SER A 172 -7.68 -1.37 -16.85
N ALA A 173 -8.56 -0.84 -16.01
CA ALA A 173 -9.82 -0.21 -16.40
C ALA A 173 -9.85 1.23 -15.87
N TYR A 174 -10.29 2.18 -16.70
CA TYR A 174 -10.12 3.62 -16.45
C TYR A 174 -11.47 4.37 -16.52
N PRO A 175 -12.26 4.48 -15.45
CA PRO A 175 -11.98 4.04 -14.10
C PRO A 175 -12.31 2.55 -13.89
N THR A 176 -11.67 1.97 -12.88
CA THR A 176 -11.98 0.65 -12.35
C THR A 176 -13.13 0.78 -11.34
N PRO A 177 -14.23 0.01 -11.47
CA PRO A 177 -15.25 -0.06 -10.42
C PRO A 177 -14.64 -0.53 -9.09
N LEU A 178 -14.99 0.10 -7.97
CA LEU A 178 -14.38 -0.18 -6.67
C LEU A 178 -14.49 -1.66 -6.27
N GLU A 179 -15.64 -2.29 -6.51
CA GLU A 179 -15.89 -3.71 -6.26
C GLU A 179 -15.06 -4.66 -7.12
N GLN A 180 -14.45 -4.15 -8.20
CA GLN A 180 -13.56 -4.88 -9.11
C GLN A 180 -12.08 -4.58 -8.87
N ALA A 181 -11.74 -3.73 -7.90
CA ALA A 181 -10.35 -3.37 -7.58
C ALA A 181 -9.48 -4.57 -7.17
N ASN A 182 -10.12 -5.64 -6.67
CA ASN A 182 -9.49 -6.91 -6.28
C ASN A 182 -8.25 -6.72 -5.37
N LEU A 183 -8.36 -5.89 -4.33
CA LEU A 183 -7.21 -5.50 -3.50
C LEU A 183 -6.53 -6.68 -2.78
N LEU A 184 -7.23 -7.80 -2.58
CA LEU A 184 -6.64 -9.02 -2.00
C LEU A 184 -5.53 -9.63 -2.88
N ALA A 185 -5.47 -9.28 -4.17
CA ALA A 185 -4.34 -9.65 -5.03
C ALA A 185 -2.99 -9.11 -4.51
N ILE A 186 -2.98 -7.99 -3.77
CA ILE A 186 -1.77 -7.49 -3.08
C ILE A 186 -1.24 -8.55 -2.12
N SER A 187 -2.12 -9.16 -1.32
CA SER A 187 -1.74 -10.23 -0.39
C SER A 187 -1.24 -11.48 -1.12
N THR A 188 -1.86 -11.82 -2.25
CA THR A 188 -1.40 -12.93 -3.11
C THR A 188 0.00 -12.67 -3.66
N LEU A 189 0.25 -11.49 -4.25
CA LEU A 189 1.57 -11.14 -4.78
C LEU A 189 2.64 -11.16 -3.67
N LYS A 190 2.32 -10.70 -2.46
CA LYS A 190 3.24 -10.76 -1.31
C LYS A 190 3.56 -12.18 -0.88
N ALA A 191 2.59 -13.10 -0.97
CA ALA A 191 2.81 -14.50 -0.61
C ALA A 191 3.65 -15.23 -1.66
N VAL A 192 3.49 -14.89 -2.94
CA VAL A 192 4.22 -15.53 -4.05
C VAL A 192 5.62 -14.94 -4.20
N PHE A 193 5.78 -13.63 -4.02
CA PHE A 193 7.03 -12.90 -4.17
C PHE A 193 7.44 -12.22 -2.84
N PRO A 194 7.77 -12.98 -1.78
CA PRO A 194 8.00 -12.44 -0.44
C PRO A 194 9.21 -11.49 -0.35
N ASP A 195 10.19 -11.66 -1.24
CA ASP A 195 11.40 -10.85 -1.28
C ASP A 195 11.29 -9.62 -2.20
N VAL A 196 10.15 -9.44 -2.88
CA VAL A 196 9.92 -8.34 -3.83
C VAL A 196 9.00 -7.30 -3.20
N THR A 197 9.27 -6.02 -3.45
CA THR A 197 8.41 -4.95 -2.93
C THR A 197 7.07 -4.98 -3.64
N ILE A 198 5.96 -5.00 -2.90
CA ILE A 198 4.61 -5.00 -3.48
C ILE A 198 3.95 -3.65 -3.25
N GLY A 199 3.33 -3.10 -4.29
CA GLY A 199 2.56 -1.86 -4.24
C GLY A 199 1.22 -1.95 -4.98
N TYR A 200 0.62 -0.80 -5.24
CA TYR A 200 -0.68 -0.66 -5.88
C TYR A 200 -0.68 0.51 -6.85
N SER A 201 -1.10 0.28 -8.09
CA SER A 201 -1.37 1.32 -9.09
C SER A 201 -2.89 1.42 -9.28
N ASN A 202 -3.43 2.59 -8.94
CA ASN A 202 -4.85 2.83 -8.74
C ASN A 202 -5.50 3.46 -9.98
N HIS A 203 -6.63 2.87 -10.39
CA HIS A 203 -7.55 3.47 -11.36
C HIS A 203 -8.98 3.55 -10.82
N VAL A 204 -9.17 3.33 -9.53
CA VAL A 204 -10.46 3.53 -8.86
C VAL A 204 -10.60 4.99 -8.46
N MET A 205 -11.78 5.57 -8.66
CA MET A 205 -12.05 6.93 -8.20
C MET A 205 -12.18 6.97 -6.67
N GLY A 206 -11.58 7.98 -6.05
CA GLY A 206 -11.64 8.17 -4.61
C GLY A 206 -10.47 7.54 -3.84
N PRO A 207 -10.33 7.89 -2.54
CA PRO A 207 -9.18 7.49 -1.73
C PRO A 207 -9.29 6.08 -1.13
N GLU A 208 -10.45 5.43 -1.23
CA GLU A 208 -10.76 4.19 -0.53
C GLU A 208 -9.81 3.05 -0.91
N ALA A 209 -9.60 2.85 -2.22
CA ALA A 209 -8.74 1.77 -2.72
C ALA A 209 -7.25 1.97 -2.37
N PRO A 210 -6.64 3.16 -2.58
CA PRO A 210 -5.29 3.45 -2.07
C PRO A 210 -5.09 3.20 -0.58
N ILE A 211 -6.03 3.65 0.26
CA ILE A 211 -5.96 3.46 1.72
C ILE A 211 -6.03 1.98 2.09
N ALA A 212 -6.99 1.25 1.51
CA ALA A 212 -7.15 -0.18 1.76
C ALA A 212 -5.95 -0.99 1.25
N ALA A 213 -5.35 -0.60 0.11
CA ALA A 213 -4.14 -1.21 -0.42
C ALA A 213 -2.96 -1.09 0.57
N VAL A 214 -2.76 0.09 1.17
CA VAL A 214 -1.73 0.27 2.21
C VAL A 214 -2.04 -0.55 3.45
N ALA A 215 -3.30 -0.66 3.88
CA ALA A 215 -3.67 -1.54 4.99
C ALA A 215 -3.32 -3.03 4.73
N LEU A 216 -3.51 -3.49 3.48
CA LEU A 216 -3.08 -4.83 3.01
C LEU A 216 -1.56 -4.93 2.81
N GLY A 217 -0.86 -3.80 2.87
CA GLY A 217 0.58 -3.70 2.91
C GLY A 217 1.25 -3.49 1.57
N ALA A 218 0.57 -2.79 0.66
CA ALA A 218 1.23 -2.07 -0.42
C ALA A 218 2.20 -1.02 0.16
N GLN A 219 3.41 -0.99 -0.38
CA GLN A 219 4.49 -0.07 0.02
C GLN A 219 4.70 1.05 -1.00
N ILE A 220 4.04 0.96 -2.15
CA ILE A 220 4.02 2.00 -3.19
C ILE A 220 2.56 2.19 -3.57
N VAL A 221 2.13 3.44 -3.69
CA VAL A 221 0.82 3.81 -4.21
C VAL A 221 1.04 4.75 -5.39
N GLU A 222 0.51 4.39 -6.55
CA GLU A 222 0.49 5.22 -7.75
C GLU A 222 -0.95 5.62 -8.06
N VAL A 223 -1.19 6.91 -8.27
CA VAL A 223 -2.48 7.47 -8.68
C VAL A 223 -2.27 8.40 -9.87
N HIS A 224 -3.21 8.43 -10.82
CA HIS A 224 -3.21 9.47 -11.84
C HIS A 224 -3.44 10.83 -11.20
N PHE A 225 -2.82 11.88 -11.73
CA PHE A 225 -2.85 13.22 -11.16
C PHE A 225 -3.16 14.29 -12.21
N THR A 226 -3.98 15.26 -11.82
CA THR A 226 -4.38 16.39 -12.65
C THR A 226 -4.49 17.69 -11.84
N ASP A 227 -4.55 18.82 -12.55
CA ASP A 227 -4.86 20.13 -11.99
C ASP A 227 -6.36 20.28 -11.68
N GLN A 228 -7.23 19.71 -12.53
CA GLN A 228 -8.68 19.81 -12.41
C GLN A 228 -9.39 18.61 -13.02
N LYS A 229 -10.29 18.01 -12.24
CA LYS A 229 -11.09 16.82 -12.66
C LYS A 229 -12.29 17.19 -13.53
N GLU A 230 -13.00 18.24 -13.15
CA GLU A 230 -14.30 18.60 -13.73
C GLU A 230 -14.17 19.47 -14.98
N GLY A 231 -15.13 19.34 -15.91
CA GLY A 231 -15.22 20.21 -17.09
C GLY A 231 -14.17 19.94 -18.19
N ARG A 232 -13.45 18.82 -18.10
CA ARG A 232 -12.44 18.41 -19.08
C ARG A 232 -13.00 17.39 -20.08
N ALA A 233 -12.57 17.50 -21.34
CA ALA A 233 -12.99 16.59 -22.40
C ALA A 233 -12.22 15.26 -22.38
N PHE A 234 -10.98 15.25 -21.90
CA PHE A 234 -10.15 14.06 -21.85
C PHE A 234 -10.46 13.22 -20.60
N ARG A 235 -10.70 11.93 -20.80
CA ARG A 235 -11.33 11.04 -19.80
C ARG A 235 -10.48 10.85 -18.54
N ASP A 236 -9.16 10.81 -18.67
CA ASP A 236 -8.27 10.49 -17.54
C ASP A 236 -8.27 11.60 -16.47
N HIS A 237 -8.65 12.83 -16.82
CA HIS A 237 -8.87 13.88 -15.80
C HIS A 237 -9.94 13.49 -14.79
N SER A 238 -11.01 12.83 -15.22
CA SER A 238 -12.14 12.52 -14.36
C SER A 238 -11.83 11.45 -13.30
N LEU A 239 -10.89 10.54 -13.60
CA LEU A 239 -10.46 9.51 -12.65
C LEU A 239 -9.26 9.96 -11.78
N SER A 240 -8.52 10.97 -12.23
CA SER A 240 -7.29 11.43 -11.59
C SER A 240 -7.56 12.10 -10.23
N CYS A 241 -6.59 11.97 -9.34
CA CYS A 241 -6.49 12.81 -8.15
C CYS A 241 -6.16 14.26 -8.53
N ASP A 242 -6.73 15.22 -7.83
CA ASP A 242 -6.24 16.60 -7.83
C ASP A 242 -5.33 16.88 -6.62
N ALA A 243 -4.85 18.11 -6.48
CA ALA A 243 -3.99 18.51 -5.36
C ALA A 243 -4.61 18.26 -3.98
N THR A 244 -5.94 18.34 -3.86
CA THR A 244 -6.65 18.12 -2.60
C THR A 244 -6.65 16.64 -2.23
N ASP A 245 -6.95 15.75 -3.18
CA ASP A 245 -6.93 14.31 -2.89
C ASP A 245 -5.51 13.82 -2.63
N LEU A 246 -4.54 14.30 -3.42
CA LEU A 246 -3.16 13.87 -3.30
C LEU A 246 -2.58 14.31 -1.95
N ALA A 247 -2.87 15.53 -1.49
CA ALA A 247 -2.52 16.00 -0.15
C ALA A 247 -3.21 15.19 0.96
N TYR A 248 -4.46 14.79 0.74
CA TYR A 248 -5.16 13.89 1.66
C TYR A 248 -4.47 12.52 1.77
N LEU A 249 -4.09 11.92 0.63
CA LEU A 249 -3.36 10.66 0.57
C LEU A 249 -1.97 10.78 1.22
N ALA A 250 -1.19 11.80 0.86
CA ALA A 250 0.13 12.06 1.44
C ALA A 250 0.09 12.15 2.97
N ARG A 251 -0.97 12.76 3.52
CA ARG A 251 -1.18 12.87 4.96
C ARG A 251 -1.61 11.55 5.62
N ILE A 252 -2.46 10.74 4.98
CA ILE A 252 -3.11 9.59 5.63
C ILE A 252 -2.32 8.28 5.48
N LEU A 253 -1.68 8.04 4.33
CA LEU A 253 -1.07 6.75 4.02
C LEU A 253 0.05 6.34 5.00
N PRO A 254 0.94 7.23 5.47
CA PRO A 254 1.94 6.87 6.47
C PRO A 254 1.33 6.39 7.80
N GLY A 255 0.25 7.03 8.25
CA GLY A 255 -0.46 6.65 9.47
C GLY A 255 -1.16 5.29 9.34
N VAL A 256 -1.76 5.02 8.17
CA VAL A 256 -2.37 3.72 7.87
C VAL A 256 -1.31 2.62 7.86
N ALA A 257 -0.16 2.86 7.22
CA ALA A 257 0.96 1.91 7.19
C ALA A 257 1.47 1.59 8.60
N ALA A 258 1.69 2.60 9.43
CA ALA A 258 2.11 2.43 10.83
C ALA A 258 1.07 1.67 11.69
N SER A 259 -0.22 1.74 11.32
CA SER A 259 -1.30 1.10 12.07
C SER A 259 -1.47 -0.40 11.79
N ARG A 260 -0.77 -0.97 10.79
CA ARG A 260 -0.92 -2.38 10.38
C ARG A 260 -0.50 -3.38 11.46
N GLY A 261 0.49 -3.00 12.28
CA GLY A 261 1.08 -3.90 13.26
C GLY A 261 1.74 -5.13 12.62
N ASP A 262 1.84 -6.21 13.39
CA ASP A 262 2.46 -7.48 12.99
C ASP A 262 1.43 -8.61 12.77
N GLY A 263 0.13 -8.30 12.83
CA GLY A 263 -0.96 -9.26 12.67
C GLY A 263 -1.19 -10.21 13.86
N VAL A 264 -0.33 -10.19 14.90
CA VAL A 264 -0.50 -11.05 16.07
C VAL A 264 -1.52 -10.42 17.03
N LYS A 265 -2.66 -11.09 17.25
CA LYS A 265 -3.70 -10.62 18.18
C LYS A 265 -3.22 -10.68 19.62
N ARG A 266 -2.89 -9.52 20.18
CA ARG A 266 -2.55 -9.33 21.59
C ARG A 266 -3.06 -7.98 22.12
N PRO A 267 -3.14 -7.79 23.45
CA PRO A 267 -3.26 -6.45 24.02
C PRO A 267 -2.08 -5.59 23.60
N GLN A 268 -2.35 -4.32 23.30
CA GLN A 268 -1.31 -3.34 22.98
C GLN A 268 -0.71 -2.76 24.26
N PRO A 269 0.51 -2.19 24.21
CA PRO A 269 1.14 -1.57 25.37
C PRO A 269 0.29 -0.49 26.05
N CYS A 270 -0.56 0.22 25.30
CA CYS A 270 -1.49 1.22 25.84
C CYS A 270 -2.65 0.61 26.67
N GLU A 271 -2.81 -0.72 26.65
CA GLU A 271 -3.82 -1.45 27.44
C GLU A 271 -3.24 -2.01 28.76
N ASP A 272 -1.96 -1.73 29.07
CA ASP A 272 -1.34 -2.24 30.30
C ASP A 272 -2.10 -1.79 31.56
N GLY A 273 -2.33 -2.73 32.48
CA GLY A 273 -3.15 -2.52 33.69
C GLY A 273 -4.66 -2.34 33.47
N VAL A 274 -5.15 -2.07 32.26
CA VAL A 274 -6.58 -1.85 31.98
C VAL A 274 -7.38 -3.14 32.09
N GLY A 275 -6.81 -4.26 31.62
CA GLY A 275 -7.47 -5.56 31.54
C GLY A 275 -8.17 -6.00 32.83
N PRO A 276 -7.47 -6.11 33.98
CA PRO A 276 -8.08 -6.47 35.26
C PRO A 276 -9.23 -5.53 35.67
N ALA A 277 -9.09 -4.21 35.47
CA ALA A 277 -10.10 -3.23 35.87
C ALA A 277 -11.44 -3.40 35.12
N ILE A 278 -11.38 -3.70 33.81
CA ILE A 278 -12.58 -3.78 32.95
C ILE A 278 -13.11 -5.21 32.74
N ARG A 279 -12.37 -6.23 33.18
CA ARG A 279 -12.82 -7.63 33.12
C ARG A 279 -13.62 -7.97 34.37
N LYS A 280 -14.53 -8.95 34.25
CA LYS A 280 -15.25 -9.49 35.40
C LYS A 280 -14.37 -10.52 36.11
N GLY A 281 -14.38 -10.50 37.44
CA GLY A 281 -13.87 -11.56 38.29
C GLY A 281 -14.98 -12.38 38.93
N LEU A 282 -14.60 -13.33 39.77
CA LEU A 282 -15.50 -14.17 40.54
C LEU A 282 -15.83 -13.51 41.88
N VAL A 283 -17.12 -13.36 42.17
CA VAL A 283 -17.63 -12.67 43.36
C VAL A 283 -18.63 -13.57 44.07
N ALA A 284 -18.59 -13.60 45.40
CA ALA A 284 -19.45 -14.45 46.20
C ALA A 284 -20.92 -13.98 46.15
N ALA A 285 -21.83 -14.82 45.65
CA ALA A 285 -23.27 -14.54 45.54
C ALA A 285 -24.00 -14.51 46.90
N ARG A 286 -23.37 -15.09 47.91
CA ARG A 286 -23.80 -15.17 49.31
C ARG A 286 -22.56 -15.23 50.21
N ASP A 287 -22.74 -15.17 51.52
CA ASP A 287 -21.64 -15.40 52.45
C ASP A 287 -21.16 -16.85 52.38
N LEU A 288 -19.85 -17.06 52.27
CA LEU A 288 -19.20 -18.35 52.18
C LEU A 288 -18.35 -18.60 53.43
N PRO A 289 -18.80 -19.45 54.38
CA PRO A 289 -18.05 -19.73 55.60
C PRO A 289 -16.86 -20.68 55.35
N VAL A 290 -15.91 -20.71 56.29
CA VAL A 290 -14.79 -21.66 56.27
C VAL A 290 -15.32 -23.10 56.24
N GLY A 291 -14.72 -23.95 55.40
CA GLY A 291 -15.12 -25.33 55.17
C GLY A 291 -16.20 -25.51 54.09
N HIS A 292 -16.79 -24.42 53.58
CA HIS A 292 -17.79 -24.50 52.49
C HIS A 292 -17.14 -24.97 51.19
N VAL A 293 -17.82 -25.85 50.45
CA VAL A 293 -17.39 -26.30 49.12
C VAL A 293 -18.09 -25.45 48.06
N ILE A 294 -17.32 -24.73 47.25
CA ILE A 294 -17.85 -23.76 46.28
C ILE A 294 -18.64 -24.48 45.17
N THR A 295 -19.86 -24.01 44.93
CA THR A 295 -20.73 -24.44 43.84
C THR A 295 -21.02 -23.29 42.87
N GLY A 296 -21.63 -23.59 41.72
CA GLY A 296 -22.00 -22.55 40.76
C GLY A 296 -22.98 -21.51 41.30
N ALA A 297 -23.85 -21.91 42.24
CA ALA A 297 -24.82 -21.01 42.87
C ALA A 297 -24.19 -20.07 43.92
N ASP A 298 -22.89 -20.22 44.20
CA ASP A 298 -22.13 -19.41 45.14
C ASP A 298 -21.38 -18.26 44.46
N ILE A 299 -21.37 -18.24 43.12
CA ILE A 299 -20.57 -17.30 42.33
C ILE A 299 -21.48 -16.46 41.43
N PHE A 300 -21.21 -15.17 41.39
CA PHE A 300 -21.61 -14.31 40.28
C PHE A 300 -20.41 -13.51 39.75
N PHE A 301 -20.60 -12.79 38.66
CA PHE A 301 -19.51 -12.13 37.95
C PHE A 301 -19.65 -10.61 38.02
N ALA A 302 -18.68 -9.93 38.63
CA ALA A 302 -18.62 -8.47 38.69
C ALA A 302 -17.20 -7.95 38.48
N ARG A 303 -17.08 -6.65 38.19
CA ARG A 303 -15.79 -5.95 37.97
C ARG A 303 -15.30 -5.33 39.29
N PRO A 304 -13.99 -5.11 39.45
CA PRO A 304 -12.90 -5.55 38.56
C PRO A 304 -12.60 -7.04 38.73
N ALA A 305 -11.88 -7.62 37.78
CA ALA A 305 -11.23 -8.91 37.96
C ALA A 305 -10.02 -8.70 38.88
N THR A 306 -10.05 -9.34 40.05
CA THR A 306 -8.92 -9.34 40.98
C THR A 306 -8.06 -10.58 40.72
N GLU A 307 -7.98 -11.52 41.67
CA GLU A 307 -7.11 -12.69 41.58
C GLU A 307 -7.67 -13.81 40.70
N PHE A 308 -9.01 -13.84 40.56
CA PHE A 308 -9.74 -14.77 39.72
C PHE A 308 -10.53 -14.02 38.65
N PRO A 309 -10.03 -13.96 37.40
CA PRO A 309 -10.86 -13.55 36.28
C PRO A 309 -12.01 -14.54 36.07
N ALA A 310 -13.09 -14.08 35.42
CA ALA A 310 -14.27 -14.90 35.17
C ALA A 310 -13.96 -16.24 34.45
N SER A 311 -12.89 -16.29 33.65
CA SER A 311 -12.42 -17.52 32.99
C SER A 311 -12.00 -18.61 33.97
N CYS A 312 -11.63 -18.28 35.20
CA CYS A 312 -11.29 -19.24 36.26
C CYS A 312 -12.51 -19.84 36.96
N TYR A 313 -13.73 -19.59 36.47
CA TYR A 313 -14.97 -20.07 37.11
C TYR A 313 -14.93 -21.58 37.40
N HIS A 314 -14.55 -22.40 36.43
CA HIS A 314 -14.48 -23.85 36.63
C HIS A 314 -13.35 -24.26 37.57
N ASP A 315 -12.28 -23.48 37.65
CA ASP A 315 -11.14 -23.75 38.52
C ASP A 315 -11.48 -23.59 40.00
N VAL A 316 -12.54 -22.86 40.36
CA VAL A 316 -12.93 -22.67 41.77
C VAL A 316 -14.05 -23.59 42.23
N LEU A 317 -14.75 -24.25 41.32
CA LEU A 317 -15.84 -25.18 41.69
C LEU A 317 -15.26 -26.41 42.38
N GLY A 318 -15.90 -26.83 43.48
CA GLY A 318 -15.43 -27.95 44.30
C GLY A 318 -14.28 -27.61 45.25
N LYS A 319 -13.70 -26.40 45.17
CA LYS A 319 -12.69 -25.95 46.14
C LYS A 319 -13.34 -25.63 47.48
N THR A 320 -12.57 -25.82 48.54
CA THR A 320 -13.02 -25.56 49.91
C THR A 320 -12.57 -24.18 50.36
N VAL A 321 -13.48 -23.40 50.94
CA VAL A 321 -13.20 -22.09 51.50
C VAL A 321 -12.36 -22.22 52.78
N THR A 322 -11.20 -21.57 52.81
CA THR A 322 -10.27 -21.55 53.96
C THR A 322 -10.35 -20.27 54.77
N GLU A 323 -10.81 -19.18 54.16
CA GLU A 323 -11.11 -17.90 54.83
C GLU A 323 -12.53 -17.48 54.44
N ALA A 324 -13.34 -17.06 55.40
CA ALA A 324 -14.72 -16.66 55.10
C ALA A 324 -14.77 -15.50 54.09
N VAL A 325 -15.66 -15.61 53.08
CA VAL A 325 -15.84 -14.58 52.04
C VAL A 325 -17.27 -14.05 52.11
N ALA A 326 -17.42 -12.74 52.35
CA ALA A 326 -18.73 -12.10 52.41
C ALA A 326 -19.37 -11.96 51.02
N LYS A 327 -20.70 -11.95 50.97
CA LYS A 327 -21.48 -11.64 49.76
C LYS A 327 -20.97 -10.36 49.11
N GLY A 328 -20.84 -10.36 47.79
CA GLY A 328 -20.41 -9.21 47.01
C GLY A 328 -18.90 -8.96 47.02
N HIS A 329 -18.11 -9.73 47.77
CA HIS A 329 -16.65 -9.65 47.75
C HIS A 329 -16.06 -10.61 46.72
N SER A 330 -14.95 -10.19 46.09
CA SER A 330 -14.21 -11.04 45.16
C SER A 330 -13.58 -12.22 45.88
N LEU A 331 -13.56 -13.38 45.21
CA LEU A 331 -12.75 -14.51 45.67
C LEU A 331 -11.26 -14.16 45.59
N ARG A 332 -10.50 -14.66 46.58
CA ARG A 332 -9.04 -14.53 46.67
C ARG A 332 -8.42 -15.92 46.73
N ARG A 333 -7.22 -16.09 46.19
CA ARG A 333 -6.49 -17.37 46.15
C ARG A 333 -6.19 -17.88 47.56
N THR A 334 -5.95 -16.99 48.51
CA THR A 334 -5.72 -17.35 49.92
C THR A 334 -6.97 -17.89 50.62
N ALA A 335 -8.14 -17.55 50.10
CA ALA A 335 -9.42 -17.91 50.71
C ALA A 335 -9.97 -19.27 50.24
N ILE A 336 -9.27 -19.98 49.35
CA ILE A 336 -9.71 -21.29 48.84
C ILE A 336 -8.54 -22.29 48.77
N SER A 337 -8.80 -23.56 49.04
CA SER A 337 -7.83 -24.66 48.94
C SER A 337 -8.39 -25.87 48.19
N GLY A 338 -7.47 -26.67 47.63
CA GLY A 338 -7.76 -27.76 46.68
C GLY A 338 -7.63 -27.28 45.25
#